data_AF-A0A535JJ54-F1
#
_entry.id   AF-A0A535JJ54-F1
#
_cell.length_a   1.000
_cell.length_b   1.000
_cell.length_c   1.000
_cell.angle_alpha   90.00
_cell.angle_beta   90.00
_cell.angle_gamma   90.00
#
_symmetry.space_group_name_H-M   'P 1'
#
loop_
_entity.id
_entity.type
_entity.pdbx_description
1 polymer ?
#
loop_
_entity_poly.entity_id
_entity_poly.type
_entity_poly.pdbx_seq_one_letter_code
_entity_poly.pdbx_strand_id
1 'polypeptide(L)'
;MAVGVAIGVAPLLAYNDLAFGSPLEQGYGVKTFATPIQTGLYGLLFSPSRGLFVYTPYVVFAFLALLRAWRWPGEVAGRLRGFSLAWIAALLLYAMYAEWWGGRVFGPRFLDDFAPVLFAALGWATSVGMLGSRFARFIFALMAAWSFVLFQAAAFLYDKSWDTLPVNVNDDPSKIFNWSDPQWLAVLRQVPFADERVIAGAVLSALVLLLLVRLELRVYRGSELASQV
;
A
#
# COMPACT_ATOMS: atom_id res chain seq x y z
N MET A 1 -6.84 -1.32 -26.02
CA MET A 1 -6.27 -2.36 -25.12
C MET A 1 -4.97 -2.94 -25.67
N ALA A 2 -4.93 -3.49 -26.90
CA ALA A 2 -3.72 -4.08 -27.49
C ALA A 2 -2.50 -3.15 -27.51
N VAL A 3 -2.67 -1.86 -27.87
CA VAL A 3 -1.60 -0.86 -27.84
C VAL A 3 -1.05 -0.65 -26.43
N GLY A 4 -1.92 -0.60 -25.42
CA GLY A 4 -1.49 -0.45 -24.02
C GLY A 4 -0.73 -1.66 -23.51
N VAL A 5 -1.17 -2.87 -23.86
CA VAL A 5 -0.45 -4.12 -23.55
C VAL A 5 0.92 -4.11 -24.22
N ALA A 6 1.00 -3.74 -25.50
CA ALA A 6 2.26 -3.66 -26.22
C ALA A 6 3.23 -2.65 -25.58
N ILE A 7 2.76 -1.45 -25.21
CA ILE A 7 3.57 -0.43 -24.53
C ILE A 7 4.09 -0.93 -23.18
N GLY A 8 3.31 -1.72 -22.43
CA GLY A 8 3.73 -2.25 -21.14
C GLY A 8 4.66 -3.47 -21.24
N VAL A 9 4.37 -4.40 -22.14
CA VAL A 9 5.04 -5.70 -22.22
C VAL A 9 6.31 -5.63 -23.08
N ALA A 10 6.30 -4.87 -24.19
CA ALA A 10 7.43 -4.86 -25.12
C ALA A 10 8.74 -4.35 -24.48
N PRO A 11 8.76 -3.28 -23.66
CA PRO A 11 9.97 -2.84 -22.98
C PRO A 11 10.52 -3.89 -22.00
N LEU A 12 9.64 -4.61 -21.31
CA LEU A 12 10.03 -5.68 -20.39
C LEU A 12 10.68 -6.85 -21.12
N LEU A 13 10.07 -7.32 -22.21
CA LEU A 13 10.63 -8.41 -23.01
C LEU A 13 11.97 -8.01 -23.65
N ALA A 14 12.08 -6.78 -24.15
CA ALA A 14 13.34 -6.25 -24.69
C ALA A 14 14.42 -6.14 -23.61
N TYR A 15 14.07 -5.66 -22.41
CA TYR A 15 14.99 -5.61 -21.28
C TYR A 15 15.49 -7.00 -20.89
N ASN A 16 14.58 -7.98 -20.81
CA ASN A 16 14.93 -9.35 -20.45
C ASN A 16 15.89 -9.98 -21.48
N ASP A 17 15.63 -9.77 -22.77
CA ASP A 17 16.51 -10.24 -23.85
C ASP A 17 17.90 -9.62 -23.76
N LEU A 18 17.98 -8.29 -23.58
CA LEU A 18 19.24 -7.56 -23.47
C LEU A 18 20.04 -7.91 -22.20
N ALA A 19 19.36 -8.15 -21.07
CA ALA A 19 20.00 -8.36 -19.77
C ALA A 19 20.29 -9.84 -19.47
N PHE A 20 19.44 -10.75 -19.94
CA PHE A 20 19.46 -12.17 -19.58
C PHE A 20 19.58 -13.10 -20.79
N GLY A 21 19.61 -12.57 -22.02
CA GLY A 21 19.80 -13.35 -23.24
C GLY A 21 18.54 -14.06 -23.76
N SER A 22 17.38 -13.79 -23.16
CA SER A 22 16.08 -14.28 -23.63
C SER A 22 14.95 -13.40 -23.10
N PRO A 23 13.89 -13.13 -23.90
CA PRO A 23 12.77 -12.28 -23.49
C PRO A 23 11.95 -12.88 -22.33
N LEU A 24 12.04 -14.20 -22.14
CA LEU A 24 11.31 -14.93 -21.10
C LEU A 24 12.19 -15.30 -19.90
N GLU A 25 13.50 -15.09 -19.99
CA GLU A 25 14.38 -15.28 -18.85
C GLU A 25 14.40 -14.04 -17.96
N GLN A 26 14.43 -14.28 -16.65
CA GLN A 26 14.53 -13.24 -15.64
C GLN A 26 15.66 -13.58 -14.68
N GLY A 27 16.39 -12.57 -14.21
CA GLY A 27 17.53 -12.73 -13.29
C GLY A 27 17.21 -13.32 -11.91
N TYR A 28 15.96 -13.66 -11.63
CA TYR A 28 15.49 -14.23 -10.35
C TYR A 28 15.22 -15.74 -10.41
N GLY A 29 15.45 -16.38 -11.57
CA GLY A 29 15.13 -17.78 -11.79
C GLY A 29 13.62 -18.07 -11.85
N VAL A 30 13.27 -19.36 -11.91
CA VAL A 30 11.87 -19.80 -11.92
C VAL A 30 11.34 -19.83 -10.49
N LYS A 31 10.28 -19.08 -10.23
CA LYS A 31 9.54 -19.07 -8.96
C LYS A 31 8.18 -19.73 -9.16
N THR A 32 7.77 -20.56 -8.20
CA THR A 32 6.50 -21.29 -8.30
C THR A 32 5.34 -20.42 -7.82
N PHE A 33 4.12 -20.79 -8.24
CA PHE A 33 2.87 -20.24 -7.73
C PHE A 33 2.10 -21.32 -6.95
N ALA A 34 2.78 -21.92 -5.97
CA ALA A 34 2.29 -23.09 -5.23
C ALA A 34 2.00 -22.79 -3.75
N THR A 35 2.12 -21.54 -3.30
CA THR A 35 1.77 -21.17 -1.91
C THR A 35 0.28 -21.46 -1.68
N PRO A 36 -0.10 -22.15 -0.60
CA PRO A 36 -1.51 -22.33 -0.25
C PRO A 36 -2.24 -20.99 -0.19
N ILE A 37 -3.32 -20.86 -0.96
CA ILE A 37 -3.96 -19.56 -1.19
C ILE A 37 -4.43 -18.90 0.10
N GLN A 38 -4.84 -19.69 1.11
CA GLN A 38 -5.26 -19.19 2.42
C GLN A 38 -4.10 -18.53 3.17
N THR A 39 -2.91 -19.15 3.11
CA THR A 39 -1.67 -18.61 3.69
C THR A 39 -1.29 -17.30 3.02
N GLY A 40 -1.32 -17.23 1.69
CA GLY A 40 -1.01 -16.01 0.96
C GLY A 40 -2.02 -14.89 1.17
N LEU A 41 -3.32 -15.20 1.17
CA LEU A 41 -4.39 -14.23 1.43
C LEU A 41 -4.30 -13.66 2.85
N TYR A 42 -4.15 -14.52 3.86
CA TYR A 42 -3.94 -14.07 5.23
C TYR A 42 -2.63 -13.27 5.36
N GLY A 43 -1.57 -13.77 4.74
CA GLY A 43 -0.27 -13.13 4.61
C GLY A 43 -0.36 -11.68 4.12
N LEU A 44 -0.96 -11.48 2.95
CA LEU A 44 -1.04 -10.20 2.27
C LEU A 44 -2.05 -9.23 2.89
N LEU A 45 -3.16 -9.72 3.45
CA LEU A 45 -4.23 -8.84 3.95
C LEU A 45 -4.12 -8.55 5.45
N PHE A 46 -3.76 -9.55 6.26
CA PHE A 46 -3.97 -9.52 7.71
C PHE A 46 -2.77 -9.95 8.55
N SER A 47 -1.66 -10.42 7.95
CA SER A 47 -0.50 -10.82 8.75
C SER A 47 0.08 -9.63 9.52
N PRO A 48 0.62 -9.87 10.73
CA PRO A 48 1.14 -8.81 11.57
C PRO A 48 2.25 -7.99 10.89
N SER A 49 3.10 -8.64 10.09
CA SER A 49 4.31 -8.02 9.56
C SER A 49 4.25 -7.67 8.06
N ARG A 50 3.20 -8.09 7.33
CA ARG A 50 3.01 -7.77 5.89
C ARG A 50 1.56 -7.42 5.50
N GLY A 51 0.60 -7.50 6.41
CA GLY A 51 -0.81 -7.36 6.08
C GLY A 51 -1.23 -5.93 5.71
N LEU A 52 -1.89 -5.75 4.56
CA LEU A 52 -2.41 -4.47 4.10
C LEU A 52 -3.26 -3.77 5.17
N PHE A 53 -4.18 -4.48 5.84
CA PHE A 53 -5.05 -3.87 6.84
C PHE A 53 -4.37 -3.63 8.19
N VAL A 54 -3.18 -4.18 8.42
CA VAL A 54 -2.34 -3.87 9.58
C VAL A 54 -1.59 -2.56 9.35
N TYR A 55 -1.00 -2.39 8.16
CA TYR A 55 -0.18 -1.22 7.85
C TYR A 55 -1.00 -0.03 7.33
N THR A 56 -2.07 -0.29 6.59
CA THR A 56 -2.91 0.70 5.90
C THR A 56 -4.40 0.53 6.19
N PRO A 57 -4.87 0.45 7.45
CA PRO A 57 -6.28 0.15 7.76
C PRO A 57 -7.29 1.12 7.11
N TYR A 58 -6.90 2.38 6.84
CA TYR A 58 -7.76 3.37 6.22
C TYR A 58 -8.22 2.98 4.81
N VAL A 59 -7.52 2.06 4.13
CA VAL A 59 -7.91 1.56 2.81
C VAL A 59 -9.21 0.76 2.86
N VAL A 60 -9.72 0.39 4.05
CA VAL A 60 -11.08 -0.18 4.18
C VAL A 60 -12.14 0.71 3.52
N PHE A 61 -11.99 2.03 3.58
CA PHE A 61 -12.90 2.96 2.89
C PHE A 61 -12.80 2.86 1.37
N ALA A 62 -11.61 2.55 0.84
CA ALA A 62 -11.40 2.27 -0.58
C ALA A 62 -12.14 1.00 -1.00
N PHE A 63 -12.04 -0.08 -0.21
CA PHE A 63 -12.76 -1.33 -0.49
C PHE A 63 -14.27 -1.13 -0.44
N LEU A 64 -14.79 -0.42 0.57
CA LEU A 64 -16.20 -0.08 0.65
C LEU A 64 -16.67 0.73 -0.56
N ALA A 65 -15.81 1.62 -1.08
CA ALA A 65 -16.09 2.39 -2.29
C ALA A 65 -16.09 1.48 -3.53
N LEU A 66 -15.10 0.59 -3.69
CA LEU A 66 -15.09 -0.38 -4.78
C LEU A 66 -16.35 -1.26 -4.75
N LEU A 67 -16.78 -1.74 -3.59
CA LEU A 67 -18.02 -2.50 -3.43
C LEU A 67 -19.26 -1.67 -3.80
N ARG A 68 -19.32 -0.41 -3.38
CA ARG A 68 -20.42 0.50 -3.75
C ARG A 68 -20.47 0.77 -5.25
N ALA A 69 -19.32 0.83 -5.94
CA ALA A 69 -19.25 1.07 -7.39
C ALA A 69 -19.97 0.00 -8.22
N TRP A 70 -20.11 -1.23 -7.71
CA TRP A 70 -20.89 -2.29 -8.34
C TRP A 70 -22.40 -2.03 -8.37
N ARG A 71 -22.89 -1.18 -7.47
CA ARG A 71 -24.31 -0.79 -7.37
C ARG A 71 -24.56 0.64 -7.82
N TRP A 72 -23.55 1.31 -8.38
CA TRP A 72 -23.62 2.72 -8.75
C TRP A 72 -23.54 2.91 -10.27
N PRO A 73 -24.39 3.73 -10.88
CA PRO A 73 -24.36 4.00 -12.33
C PRO A 73 -23.21 4.96 -12.71
N GLY A 74 -22.92 5.06 -14.00
CA GLY A 74 -21.97 6.04 -14.53
C GLY A 74 -20.55 5.51 -14.79
N GLU A 75 -19.81 6.28 -15.56
CA GLU A 75 -18.54 5.86 -16.16
C GLU A 75 -17.43 5.64 -15.12
N VAL A 76 -17.34 6.52 -14.11
CA VAL A 76 -16.35 6.39 -13.02
C VAL A 76 -16.57 5.08 -12.25
N ALA A 77 -17.81 4.77 -11.90
CA ALA A 77 -18.14 3.52 -11.22
C ALA A 77 -17.82 2.30 -12.09
N GLY A 78 -18.06 2.38 -13.41
CA GLY A 78 -17.65 1.35 -14.37
C GLY A 78 -16.14 1.11 -14.40
N ARG A 79 -15.33 2.18 -14.41
CA ARG A 79 -13.86 2.08 -14.32
C ARG A 79 -13.41 1.45 -13.00
N LEU A 80 -13.99 1.86 -11.88
CA LEU A 80 -13.67 1.28 -10.56
C LEU A 80 -14.02 -0.20 -10.45
N ARG A 81 -15.10 -0.68 -11.10
CA ARG A 81 -15.39 -2.11 -11.20
C ARG A 81 -14.26 -2.85 -11.92
N GLY A 82 -13.81 -2.34 -13.07
CA GLY A 82 -12.68 -2.91 -13.80
C GLY A 82 -11.39 -2.94 -12.97
N PHE A 83 -11.07 -1.85 -12.28
CA PHE A 83 -9.94 -1.80 -11.37
C PHE A 83 -10.07 -2.76 -10.18
N SER A 84 -11.28 -2.95 -9.64
CA SER A 84 -11.50 -3.92 -8.56
C SER A 84 -11.21 -5.36 -9.00
N LEU A 85 -11.55 -5.72 -10.25
CA LEU A 85 -11.24 -7.03 -10.81
C LEU A 85 -9.74 -7.21 -11.02
N ALA A 86 -9.05 -6.19 -11.53
CA ALA A 86 -7.59 -6.21 -11.69
C ALA A 86 -6.88 -6.33 -10.32
N TRP A 87 -7.36 -5.61 -9.32
CA TRP A 87 -6.85 -5.68 -7.95
C TRP A 87 -7.03 -7.08 -7.35
N ILE A 88 -8.21 -7.70 -7.51
CA ILE A 88 -8.47 -9.08 -7.04
C ILE A 88 -7.57 -10.07 -7.78
N ALA A 89 -7.42 -9.95 -9.10
CA ALA A 89 -6.55 -10.84 -9.87
C ALA A 89 -5.10 -10.77 -9.40
N ALA A 90 -4.59 -9.57 -9.13
CA ALA A 90 -3.25 -9.37 -8.60
C ALA A 90 -3.08 -9.94 -7.19
N LEU A 91 -4.06 -9.72 -6.30
CA LEU A 91 -4.06 -10.32 -4.96
C LEU A 91 -3.97 -11.85 -5.04
N LEU A 92 -4.79 -12.49 -5.88
CA LEU A 92 -4.78 -13.95 -6.02
C LEU A 92 -3.44 -14.45 -6.58
N LEU A 93 -2.88 -13.75 -7.58
CA LEU A 93 -1.58 -14.06 -8.15
C LEU A 93 -0.47 -14.00 -7.09
N TYR A 94 -0.39 -12.91 -6.33
CA TYR A 94 0.62 -12.75 -5.28
C TYR A 94 0.38 -13.68 -4.09
N ALA A 95 -0.86 -14.02 -3.76
CA ALA A 95 -1.16 -14.97 -2.69
C ALA A 95 -0.62 -16.37 -3.00
N MET A 96 -0.57 -16.76 -4.27
CA MET A 96 -0.02 -18.06 -4.68
C MET A 96 1.49 -18.01 -4.91
N TYR A 97 2.09 -16.83 -5.02
CA TYR A 97 3.51 -16.67 -5.30
C TYR A 97 4.40 -17.28 -4.19
N ALA A 98 5.47 -17.96 -4.58
CA ALA A 98 6.38 -18.65 -3.66
C ALA A 98 6.96 -17.71 -2.57
N GLU A 99 7.22 -16.45 -2.92
CA GLU A 99 7.74 -15.43 -2.00
C GLU A 99 6.70 -14.34 -1.75
N TRP A 100 5.44 -14.72 -1.49
CA TRP A 100 4.31 -13.79 -1.27
C TRP A 100 4.61 -12.66 -0.27
N TRP A 101 5.56 -12.84 0.65
CA TRP A 101 5.96 -11.83 1.64
C TRP A 101 6.80 -10.67 1.05
N GLY A 102 7.20 -10.75 -0.22
CA GLY A 102 7.90 -9.68 -0.92
C GLY A 102 9.35 -9.46 -0.47
N GLY A 103 9.92 -10.42 0.26
CA GLY A 103 11.30 -10.41 0.75
C GLY A 103 11.55 -9.52 1.97
N ARG A 104 12.76 -8.94 2.03
CA ARG A 104 13.26 -8.07 3.12
C ARG A 104 12.80 -6.63 2.91
N VAL A 105 11.55 -6.37 3.24
CA VAL A 105 10.85 -5.09 3.05
C VAL A 105 10.00 -4.76 4.27
N PHE A 106 9.66 -3.48 4.42
CA PHE A 106 8.73 -3.03 5.45
C PHE A 106 7.32 -2.90 4.87
N GLY A 107 6.33 -3.55 5.48
CA GLY A 107 4.93 -3.42 5.08
C GLY A 107 4.49 -4.27 3.86
N PRO A 108 3.32 -3.96 3.27
CA PRO A 108 2.59 -4.81 2.31
C PRO A 108 3.07 -4.65 0.85
N ARG A 109 4.38 -4.73 0.59
CA ARG A 109 5.06 -4.41 -0.69
C ARG A 109 4.27 -4.71 -1.97
N PHE A 110 3.77 -5.94 -2.14
CA PHE A 110 3.09 -6.32 -3.39
C PHE A 110 1.75 -5.62 -3.60
N LEU A 111 1.03 -5.30 -2.53
CA LEU A 111 -0.26 -4.60 -2.65
C LEU A 111 -0.07 -3.08 -2.80
N ASP A 112 1.11 -2.56 -2.48
CA ASP A 112 1.45 -1.14 -2.72
C ASP A 112 1.51 -0.80 -4.21
N ASP A 113 1.89 -1.75 -5.09
CA ASP A 113 1.84 -1.58 -6.55
C ASP A 113 0.43 -1.22 -7.06
N PHE A 114 -0.59 -1.58 -6.28
CA PHE A 114 -2.00 -1.33 -6.58
C PHE A 114 -2.61 -0.18 -5.76
N ALA A 115 -1.79 0.56 -5.00
CA ALA A 115 -2.23 1.74 -4.27
C ALA A 115 -2.98 2.77 -5.15
N PRO A 116 -2.59 3.06 -6.41
CA PRO A 116 -3.33 4.01 -7.25
C PRO A 116 -4.82 3.66 -7.43
N VAL A 117 -5.16 2.37 -7.52
CA VAL A 117 -6.56 1.90 -7.60
C VAL A 117 -7.31 2.24 -6.32
N LEU A 118 -6.69 1.99 -5.15
CA LEU A 118 -7.29 2.25 -3.85
C LEU A 118 -7.46 3.76 -3.62
N PHE A 119 -6.49 4.58 -4.01
CA PHE A 119 -6.60 6.04 -3.92
C PHE A 119 -7.65 6.62 -4.87
N ALA A 120 -7.77 6.09 -6.09
CA ALA A 120 -8.85 6.47 -7.00
C ALA A 120 -10.24 6.14 -6.40
N ALA A 121 -10.36 4.97 -5.76
CA ALA A 121 -11.58 4.59 -5.06
C ALA A 121 -11.87 5.49 -3.85
N LEU A 122 -10.85 5.88 -3.07
CA LEU A 122 -10.99 6.84 -1.98
C LEU A 122 -11.45 8.23 -2.47
N GLY A 123 -10.86 8.73 -3.55
CA GLY A 123 -11.28 9.98 -4.18
C GLY A 123 -12.76 9.93 -4.56
N TRP A 124 -13.18 8.84 -5.22
CA TRP A 124 -14.60 8.63 -5.54
C TRP A 124 -15.48 8.47 -4.29
N ALA A 125 -14.99 7.83 -3.22
CA ALA A 125 -15.71 7.72 -1.95
C ALA A 125 -16.08 9.09 -1.37
N THR A 126 -15.18 10.08 -1.49
CA THR A 126 -15.46 11.45 -1.04
C THR A 126 -16.56 12.10 -1.88
N SER A 127 -16.54 11.92 -3.21
CA SER A 127 -17.51 12.55 -4.11
C SER A 127 -18.93 11.98 -3.98
N VAL A 128 -19.06 10.72 -3.56
CA VAL A 128 -20.37 10.08 -3.28
C VAL A 128 -20.77 10.16 -1.80
N GLY A 129 -20.07 10.97 -1.00
CA GLY A 129 -20.45 11.31 0.37
C GLY A 129 -20.14 10.25 1.43
N MET A 130 -19.34 9.21 1.13
CA MET A 130 -18.99 8.16 2.11
C MET A 130 -18.17 8.69 3.29
N LEU A 131 -17.39 9.75 3.07
CA LEU A 131 -16.66 10.48 4.11
C LEU A 131 -17.38 11.79 4.50
N GLY A 132 -18.71 11.84 4.38
CA GLY A 132 -19.52 13.02 4.70
C GLY A 132 -19.70 13.27 6.20
N SER A 133 -19.75 12.21 7.02
CA SER A 133 -20.00 12.34 8.46
C SER A 133 -18.73 12.63 9.27
N ARG A 134 -18.86 13.37 10.38
CA ARG A 134 -17.75 13.64 11.30
C ARG A 134 -17.14 12.35 11.88
N PHE A 135 -17.99 11.37 12.16
CA PHE A 135 -17.55 10.07 12.66
C PHE A 135 -16.70 9.31 11.64
N ALA A 136 -17.15 9.21 10.38
CA ALA A 136 -16.40 8.52 9.33
C ALA A 136 -15.03 9.19 9.10
N ARG A 137 -14.99 10.54 9.09
CA ARG A 137 -13.74 11.30 8.97
C ARG A 137 -12.80 11.07 10.15
N PHE A 138 -13.34 11.03 11.38
CA PHE A 138 -12.55 10.75 12.57
C PHE A 138 -11.93 9.35 12.52
N ILE A 139 -12.71 8.32 12.19
CA ILE A 139 -12.22 6.94 12.04
C ILE A 139 -11.17 6.85 10.92
N PHE A 140 -11.44 7.44 9.76
CA PHE A 140 -10.48 7.51 8.67
C PHE A 140 -9.17 8.18 9.11
N ALA A 141 -9.25 9.32 9.80
CA ALA A 141 -8.09 10.06 10.28
C ALA A 141 -7.29 9.26 11.31
N LEU A 142 -7.95 8.55 12.23
CA LEU A 142 -7.27 7.69 13.20
C LEU A 142 -6.51 6.55 12.50
N MET A 143 -7.15 5.87 11.54
CA MET A 143 -6.53 4.81 10.75
C MET A 143 -5.39 5.32 9.87
N ALA A 144 -5.54 6.49 9.26
CA ALA A 144 -4.51 7.12 8.45
C ALA A 144 -3.33 7.60 9.32
N ALA A 145 -3.58 8.12 10.52
CA ALA A 145 -2.55 8.50 11.48
C ALA A 145 -1.73 7.28 11.94
N TRP A 146 -2.37 6.13 12.15
CA TRP A 146 -1.68 4.88 12.43
C TRP A 146 -0.69 4.52 11.31
N SER A 147 -1.16 4.49 10.05
CA SER A 147 -0.31 4.24 8.90
C SER A 147 0.83 5.24 8.79
N PHE A 148 0.53 6.53 8.98
CA PHE A 148 1.52 7.59 8.96
C PHE A 148 2.63 7.34 9.98
N VAL A 149 2.29 7.00 11.22
CA VAL A 149 3.28 6.67 12.27
C VAL A 149 4.15 5.49 11.85
N LEU A 150 3.55 4.41 11.35
CA LEU A 150 4.30 3.22 10.96
C LEU A 150 5.30 3.50 9.83
N PHE A 151 4.83 4.09 8.73
CA PHE A 151 5.69 4.37 7.58
C PHE A 151 6.70 5.48 7.89
N GLN A 152 6.35 6.44 8.75
CA GLN A 152 7.29 7.48 9.14
C GLN A 152 8.43 6.91 10.01
N ALA A 153 8.10 6.05 10.97
CA ALA A 153 9.11 5.36 11.78
C ALA A 153 9.99 4.48 10.90
N ALA A 154 9.41 3.71 9.99
CA ALA A 154 10.16 2.85 9.08
C ALA A 154 11.07 3.64 8.13
N ALA A 155 10.62 4.78 7.61
CA ALA A 155 11.42 5.61 6.71
C ALA A 155 12.78 6.03 7.32
N PHE A 156 12.87 6.09 8.65
CA PHE A 156 14.07 6.55 9.35
C PHE A 156 14.79 5.48 10.17
N LEU A 157 14.06 4.49 10.69
CA LEU A 157 14.60 3.51 11.66
C LEU A 157 14.68 2.09 11.09
N TYR A 158 14.02 1.79 9.97
CA TYR A 158 14.04 0.43 9.43
C TYR A 158 15.41 0.09 8.85
N ASP A 159 16.11 -0.84 9.50
CA ASP A 159 17.48 -1.26 9.17
C ASP A 159 17.57 -2.68 8.59
N LYS A 160 16.42 -3.35 8.37
CA LYS A 160 16.30 -4.76 7.93
C LYS A 160 16.85 -5.79 8.90
N SER A 161 17.30 -5.41 10.10
CA SER A 161 17.79 -6.35 11.12
C SER A 161 16.70 -7.34 11.51
N TRP A 162 15.47 -6.84 11.72
CA TRP A 162 14.31 -7.68 12.01
C TRP A 162 14.05 -8.70 10.91
N ASP A 163 14.33 -8.40 9.63
CA ASP A 163 14.12 -9.37 8.55
C ASP A 163 15.25 -10.40 8.42
N THR A 164 16.45 -10.10 8.93
CA THR A 164 17.66 -10.90 8.69
C THR A 164 18.11 -11.71 9.90
N LEU A 165 17.76 -11.27 11.11
CA LEU A 165 18.18 -11.90 12.36
C LEU A 165 17.01 -12.51 13.14
N PRO A 166 17.26 -13.56 13.95
CA PRO A 166 18.43 -14.44 13.86
C PRO A 166 18.42 -15.30 12.58
N VAL A 167 17.23 -15.47 11.98
CA VAL A 167 17.01 -16.18 10.72
C VAL A 167 16.39 -15.20 9.72
N ASN A 168 16.85 -15.28 8.48
CA ASN A 168 16.37 -14.46 7.38
C ASN A 168 14.96 -14.88 6.97
N VAL A 169 14.04 -13.92 6.79
CA VAL A 169 12.66 -14.17 6.33
C VAL A 169 12.58 -14.87 4.98
N ASN A 170 13.62 -14.77 4.15
CA ASN A 170 13.68 -15.48 2.88
C ASN A 170 13.97 -16.98 3.05
N ASP A 171 14.57 -17.37 4.18
CA ASP A 171 14.86 -18.77 4.51
C ASP A 171 13.73 -19.35 5.36
N ASP A 172 13.22 -18.59 6.34
CA ASP A 172 12.04 -18.94 7.14
C ASP A 172 11.11 -17.72 7.35
N PRO A 173 9.97 -17.64 6.63
CA PRO A 173 9.03 -16.54 6.77
C PRO A 173 8.07 -16.70 7.96
N SER A 174 8.19 -17.75 8.79
CA SER A 174 7.23 -18.04 9.88
C SER A 174 7.00 -16.87 10.84
N LYS A 175 8.06 -16.11 11.16
CA LYS A 175 8.00 -14.95 12.06
C LYS A 175 7.12 -13.80 11.54
N ILE A 176 6.81 -13.76 10.24
CA ILE A 176 5.91 -12.77 9.65
C ILE A 176 4.48 -12.89 10.22
N PHE A 177 4.11 -14.09 10.67
CA PHE A 177 2.82 -14.39 11.29
C PHE A 177 2.78 -14.19 12.81
N ASN A 178 3.91 -13.84 13.44
CA ASN A 178 3.98 -13.69 14.89
C ASN A 178 3.44 -12.32 15.35
N TRP A 179 2.31 -12.32 16.05
CA TRP A 179 1.70 -11.12 16.63
C TRP A 179 2.41 -10.61 17.90
N SER A 180 3.23 -11.43 18.55
CA SER A 180 3.96 -11.03 19.76
C SER A 180 5.22 -10.22 19.45
N ASP A 181 5.76 -10.40 18.24
CA ASP A 181 6.92 -9.64 17.76
C ASP A 181 6.78 -9.26 16.27
N PRO A 182 5.81 -8.38 15.94
CA PRO A 182 5.61 -7.95 14.58
C PRO A 182 6.66 -6.90 14.16
N GLN A 183 7.00 -6.85 12.87
CA GLN A 183 8.03 -5.97 12.33
C GLN A 183 7.80 -4.49 12.66
N TRP A 184 6.56 -4.00 12.57
CA TRP A 184 6.24 -2.62 12.90
C TRP A 184 6.51 -2.30 14.38
N LEU A 185 6.28 -3.25 15.30
CA LEU A 185 6.56 -3.05 16.72
C LEU A 185 8.06 -3.03 16.98
N ALA A 186 8.81 -3.89 16.31
CA ALA A 186 10.27 -3.90 16.39
C ALA A 186 10.87 -2.56 15.94
N VAL A 187 10.35 -1.96 14.87
CA VAL A 187 10.75 -0.61 14.42
C VAL A 187 10.34 0.47 15.43
N LEU A 188 9.10 0.44 15.94
CA LEU A 188 8.63 1.43 16.91
C LEU A 188 9.42 1.39 18.23
N ARG A 189 9.92 0.21 18.65
CA ARG A 189 10.80 0.08 19.82
C ARG A 189 12.13 0.81 19.66
N GLN A 190 12.54 1.15 18.44
CA GLN A 190 13.75 1.93 18.18
C GLN A 190 13.54 3.44 18.31
N VAL A 191 12.30 3.93 18.33
CA VAL A 191 11.98 5.36 18.39
C VAL A 191 12.63 6.10 19.58
N PRO A 192 12.68 5.54 20.81
CA PRO A 192 13.37 6.20 21.92
C PRO A 192 14.89 6.37 21.73
N PHE A 193 15.48 5.63 20.79
CA PHE A 193 16.90 5.67 20.46
C PHE A 193 17.17 6.42 19.15
N ALA A 194 16.17 7.14 18.62
CA ALA A 194 16.28 7.93 17.42
C ALA A 194 17.34 9.03 17.55
N ASP A 195 18.19 9.17 16.54
CA ASP A 195 19.17 10.24 16.49
C ASP A 195 18.56 11.58 16.03
N GLU A 196 19.38 12.63 16.04
CA GLU A 196 19.00 13.97 15.60
C GLU A 196 18.48 14.03 14.16
N ARG A 197 18.92 13.12 13.28
CA ARG A 197 18.51 13.08 11.87
C ARG A 197 17.09 12.55 11.74
N VAL A 198 16.75 11.51 12.51
CA VAL A 198 15.38 10.98 12.57
C VAL A 198 14.41 12.05 13.09
N ILE A 199 14.80 12.77 14.14
CA ILE A 199 13.99 13.86 14.71
C ILE A 199 13.80 14.98 13.67
N ALA A 200 14.88 15.42 13.02
CA ALA A 200 14.80 16.45 11.98
C ALA A 200 13.90 16.02 10.82
N GLY A 201 14.02 14.76 10.38
CA GLY A 201 13.17 14.18 9.34
C GLY A 201 11.69 14.19 9.71
N ALA A 202 11.35 13.78 10.94
CA ALA A 202 9.98 13.81 11.44
C ALA A 202 9.40 15.24 11.51
N VAL A 203 10.20 16.21 11.96
CA VAL A 203 9.81 17.64 11.97
C VAL A 203 9.58 18.15 10.56
N LEU A 204 10.46 17.84 9.60
CA LEU A 204 10.30 18.24 8.20
C LEU A 204 9.03 17.64 7.60
N SER A 205 8.74 16.36 7.82
CA SER A 205 7.48 15.74 7.40
C SER A 205 6.26 16.46 7.98
N ALA A 206 6.29 16.82 9.27
CA ALA A 206 5.20 17.56 9.90
C ALA A 206 5.02 18.96 9.29
N LEU A 207 6.12 19.68 9.01
CA LEU A 207 6.08 20.98 8.35
C LEU A 207 5.50 20.90 6.93
N VAL A 208 5.88 19.87 6.15
CA VAL A 208 5.33 19.62 4.81
C VAL A 208 3.83 19.34 4.90
N LEU A 209 3.40 18.48 5.82
CA LEU A 209 1.97 18.20 6.02
C LEU A 209 1.19 19.45 6.42
N LEU A 210 1.73 20.27 7.33
CA LEU A 210 1.13 21.55 7.72
C LEU A 210 1.03 22.51 6.54
N LEU A 211 2.05 22.57 5.68
CA LEU A 211 2.01 23.37 4.47
C LEU A 211 0.92 22.88 3.51
N LEU A 212 0.83 21.58 3.26
CA LEU A 212 -0.18 20.98 2.38
C LEU A 212 -1.60 21.25 2.90
N VAL A 213 -1.85 21.06 4.19
CA VAL A 213 -3.14 21.37 4.82
C VAL A 213 -3.46 22.86 4.69
N ARG A 214 -2.48 23.74 4.91
CA ARG A 214 -2.68 25.18 4.75
C ARG A 214 -3.03 25.58 3.31
N LEU A 215 -2.37 24.96 2.32
CA LEU A 215 -2.67 25.21 0.91
C LEU A 215 -4.08 24.75 0.55
N GLU A 216 -4.47 23.56 0.99
CA GLU A 216 -5.81 23.01 0.76
C GLU A 216 -6.90 23.90 1.37
N LEU A 217 -6.71 24.33 2.64
CA LEU A 217 -7.66 25.23 3.31
C LEU A 217 -7.76 26.60 2.62
N ARG A 218 -6.69 27.10 2.00
CA ARG A 218 -6.72 28.34 1.21
C ARG A 218 -7.53 28.17 -0.06
N VAL A 219 -7.33 27.07 -0.79
CA VAL A 219 -8.10 26.75 -2.01
C VAL A 219 -9.58 26.62 -1.68
N TYR A 220 -9.91 25.88 -0.61
CA TYR A 220 -11.29 25.69 -0.17
C TYR A 220 -11.98 27.03 0.17
N ARG A 221 -11.34 27.89 0.99
CA ARG A 221 -11.89 29.22 1.32
C ARG A 221 -12.04 30.12 0.09
N GLY A 222 -11.09 30.07 -0.84
CA GLY A 222 -11.18 30.81 -2.10
C GLY A 222 -12.37 30.36 -2.95
N SER A 223 -12.64 29.05 -3.00
CA SER A 223 -13.79 28.50 -3.71
C SER A 223 -15.14 28.87 -3.06
N GLU A 224 -15.22 28.90 -1.72
CA GLU A 224 -16.43 29.35 -1.01
C GLU A 224 -16.75 30.81 -1.32
N LEU A 225 -15.75 31.70 -1.26
CA LEU A 225 -15.93 33.13 -1.56
C LEU A 225 -16.38 33.36 -3.01
N ALA A 226 -15.82 32.62 -3.96
CA ALA A 226 -16.21 32.71 -5.37
C ALA A 226 -17.63 32.18 -5.65
N SER A 227 -18.16 31.28 -4.81
CA SER A 227 -19.53 30.75 -4.93
C SER A 227 -20.61 31.64 -4.33
N GLN A 228 -20.23 32.66 -3.55
CA GLN A 228 -21.13 33.60 -2.89
C GLN A 228 -21.32 34.93 -3.66
N VAL A 229 -20.57 35.13 -4.75
CA VAL A 229 -20.65 36.28 -5.66
C VAL A 229 -21.41 35.87 -6.92
#